data_AF-A0AAV2GJ05-F1
#
_entry.id   AF-A0AAV2GJ05-F1
#
_cell.length_a   1.000
_cell.length_b   1.000
_cell.length_c   1.000
_cell.angle_alpha   90.00
_cell.angle_beta   90.00
_cell.angle_gamma   90.00
#
_symmetry.space_group_name_H-M   'P 1'
#
loop_
_entity.id
_entity.type
_entity.pdbx_description
1 polymer ?
#
loop_
_entity_poly.entity_id
_entity_poly.type
_entity_poly.pdbx_seq_one_letter_code
_entity_poly.pdbx_strand_id
1 'polypeptide(L)'
;MVPIDCCYVGSHNSAFLQQASYITGGVYVKPQHLEGLYQYLATVFAVDLHSRTFLQLPRPAGVDFRASCFCHKTTIDMGYVCSVCLSIFCEHHDKCSTCGSVFGKAQSDAASDRKRKVSES
;
A
#
# COMPACT_ATOMS: atom_id res chain seq x y z
N MET A 1 0.91 -20.29 -4.75
CA MET A 1 0.70 -18.86 -5.06
C MET A 1 1.15 -18.63 -6.50
N VAL A 2 0.44 -17.83 -7.28
CA VAL A 2 0.81 -17.55 -8.69
C VAL A 2 1.62 -16.25 -8.73
N PRO A 3 2.85 -16.24 -9.28
CA PRO A 3 3.68 -15.04 -9.34
C PRO A 3 3.10 -14.03 -10.35
N ILE A 4 3.22 -12.74 -10.04
CA ILE A 4 2.91 -11.64 -10.94
C ILE A 4 4.24 -10.98 -11.34
N ASP A 5 4.62 -11.11 -12.60
CA ASP A 5 5.78 -10.39 -13.11
C ASP A 5 5.37 -9.06 -13.76
N CYS A 6 6.26 -8.08 -13.66
CA CYS A 6 6.06 -6.74 -14.19
C CYS A 6 7.29 -6.32 -15.00
N CYS A 7 7.10 -6.22 -16.32
CA CYS A 7 8.02 -5.53 -17.21
C CYS A 7 7.55 -4.08 -17.35
N TYR A 8 8.35 -3.10 -16.92
CA TYR A 8 7.99 -1.70 -17.14
C TYR A 8 8.78 -1.10 -18.29
N VAL A 9 8.05 -0.48 -19.20
CA VAL A 9 8.59 0.21 -20.38
C VAL A 9 8.13 1.66 -20.30
N GLY A 10 9.09 2.59 -20.17
CA GLY A 10 8.80 4.02 -20.09
C GLY A 10 9.72 4.79 -19.13
N SER A 11 9.35 6.07 -18.92
CA SER A 11 10.04 6.99 -18.02
C SER A 11 9.68 6.74 -16.56
N HIS A 12 8.42 6.44 -16.26
CA HIS A 12 7.91 6.29 -14.90
C HIS A 12 7.74 4.83 -14.51
N ASN A 13 7.98 4.53 -13.24
CA ASN A 13 7.72 3.23 -12.62
C ASN A 13 6.44 3.30 -11.78
N SER A 14 6.00 2.15 -11.27
CA SER A 14 4.85 2.05 -10.36
C SER A 14 5.25 1.27 -9.12
N ALA A 15 5.24 1.94 -7.97
CA ALA A 15 5.50 1.31 -6.68
C ALA A 15 4.50 0.17 -6.40
N PHE A 16 3.23 0.33 -6.81
CA PHE A 16 2.21 -0.71 -6.64
C PHE A 16 2.53 -1.98 -7.44
N LEU A 17 2.99 -1.85 -8.69
CA LEU A 17 3.39 -3.00 -9.50
C LEU A 17 4.66 -3.65 -8.96
N GLN A 18 5.60 -2.83 -8.46
CA GLN A 18 6.80 -3.34 -7.80
C GLN A 18 6.46 -4.15 -6.54
N GLN A 19 5.56 -3.63 -5.69
CA GLN A 19 5.05 -4.33 -4.51
C GLN A 19 4.28 -5.60 -4.89
N ALA A 20 3.42 -5.56 -5.90
CA ALA A 20 2.65 -6.71 -6.35
C ALA A 20 3.58 -7.86 -6.81
N SER A 21 4.61 -7.54 -7.60
CA SER A 21 5.61 -8.55 -8.00
C SER A 21 6.37 -9.09 -6.81
N TYR A 22 6.82 -8.24 -5.88
CA TYR A 22 7.54 -8.68 -4.69
C TYR A 22 6.69 -9.60 -3.80
N ILE A 23 5.46 -9.18 -3.48
CA ILE A 23 4.54 -9.95 -2.60
C ILE A 23 4.25 -11.31 -3.21
N THR A 24 4.10 -11.39 -4.53
CA THR A 24 3.80 -12.64 -5.23
C THR A 24 5.02 -13.50 -5.55
N GLY A 25 6.23 -13.04 -5.20
CA GLY A 25 7.48 -13.72 -5.55
C GLY A 25 7.79 -13.71 -7.04
N GLY A 26 7.21 -12.77 -7.79
CA GLY A 26 7.49 -12.52 -9.20
C GLY A 26 8.69 -11.60 -9.42
N VAL A 27 8.87 -11.20 -10.68
CA VAL A 27 10.00 -10.41 -11.16
C VAL A 27 9.54 -9.01 -11.58
N TYR A 28 10.26 -7.98 -11.15
CA TYR A 28 10.05 -6.59 -11.57
C TYR A 28 11.30 -6.05 -12.28
N VAL A 29 11.23 -5.75 -13.58
CA VAL A 29 12.40 -5.36 -14.39
C VAL A 29 12.12 -4.20 -15.34
N LYS A 30 13.10 -3.29 -15.45
CA LYS A 30 13.26 -2.38 -16.59
C LYS A 30 14.23 -2.99 -17.59
N PRO A 31 13.83 -3.23 -18.85
CA PRO A 31 14.79 -3.47 -19.92
C PRO A 31 15.71 -2.24 -20.08
N GLN A 32 17.02 -2.43 -19.97
CA GLN A 32 18.00 -1.33 -20.17
C GLN A 32 18.04 -0.86 -21.63
N HIS A 33 17.91 -1.81 -22.57
CA HIS A 33 17.90 -1.57 -24.01
C HIS A 33 16.60 -2.13 -24.60
N LEU A 34 15.78 -1.26 -25.19
CA LEU A 34 14.49 -1.66 -25.76
C LEU A 34 14.64 -2.51 -27.04
N GLU A 35 15.74 -2.36 -27.78
CA GLU A 35 16.07 -3.25 -28.90
C GLU A 35 16.16 -4.72 -28.48
N GLY A 36 16.50 -4.98 -27.20
CA GLY A 36 16.54 -6.32 -26.61
C GLY A 36 15.23 -6.76 -25.93
N LEU A 37 14.13 -6.02 -26.07
CA LEU A 37 12.89 -6.28 -25.32
C LEU A 37 12.37 -7.70 -25.51
N TYR A 38 12.41 -8.22 -26.74
CA TYR A 38 11.98 -9.60 -27.02
C TYR A 38 12.78 -10.62 -26.18
N GLN A 39 14.09 -10.43 -26.04
CA GLN A 39 14.93 -11.32 -25.24
C GLN A 39 14.51 -11.31 -23.76
N TYR A 40 14.17 -10.14 -23.20
CA TYR A 40 13.64 -10.07 -21.84
C TYR A 40 12.30 -10.81 -21.73
N LEU A 41 11.36 -10.53 -22.63
CA LEU A 41 10.03 -11.15 -22.63
C LEU A 41 10.12 -12.67 -22.73
N ALA A 42 10.94 -13.19 -23.64
CA ALA A 42 11.10 -14.63 -23.85
C ALA A 42 11.83 -15.34 -22.72
N THR A 43 12.88 -14.74 -22.14
CA THR A 43 13.74 -15.42 -21.16
C THR A 43 13.34 -15.22 -19.70
N VAL A 44 12.58 -14.15 -19.39
CA VAL A 44 12.15 -13.84 -18.02
C VAL A 44 10.64 -14.03 -17.85
N PHE A 45 9.83 -13.51 -18.77
CA PHE A 45 8.38 -13.39 -18.58
C PHE A 45 7.57 -14.54 -19.18
N ALA A 46 8.11 -15.26 -20.18
CA ALA A 46 7.43 -16.38 -20.82
C ALA A 46 7.70 -17.75 -20.17
N VAL A 47 8.63 -17.81 -19.20
CA VAL A 47 9.01 -19.06 -18.53
C VAL A 47 7.88 -19.56 -17.63
N ASP A 48 7.56 -20.85 -17.69
CA ASP A 48 6.57 -21.49 -16.83
C ASP A 48 7.03 -21.62 -15.35
N LEU A 49 6.09 -21.86 -14.44
CA LEU A 49 6.36 -21.95 -13.00
C LEU A 49 7.42 -22.99 -12.62
N HIS A 50 7.45 -24.14 -13.28
CA HIS A 50 8.38 -25.22 -12.94
C HIS A 50 9.79 -24.86 -13.39
N SER A 51 9.95 -24.47 -14.66
CA SER A 51 11.27 -24.11 -15.22
C SER A 51 11.93 -22.94 -14.49
N ARG A 52 11.15 -21.97 -13.99
CA ARG A 52 11.67 -20.84 -13.19
C ARG A 52 12.48 -21.26 -11.97
N THR A 53 12.18 -22.41 -11.36
CA THR A 53 12.90 -22.88 -10.17
C THR A 53 14.36 -23.28 -10.47
N PHE A 54 14.68 -23.52 -11.74
CA PHE A 54 16.02 -23.88 -12.21
C PHE A 54 16.76 -22.69 -12.84
N LEU A 55 16.08 -21.58 -13.09
CA LEU A 55 16.66 -20.40 -13.73
C LEU A 55 17.10 -19.37 -12.69
N GLN A 56 18.25 -18.74 -12.94
CA GLN A 56 18.68 -17.55 -12.21
C GLN A 56 17.94 -16.33 -12.79
N LEU A 57 16.74 -16.06 -12.28
CA LEU A 57 15.97 -14.88 -12.67
C LEU A 57 16.57 -13.60 -12.07
N PRO A 58 16.32 -12.42 -12.69
CA PRO A 58 16.71 -11.14 -12.12
C PRO A 58 16.22 -11.00 -10.68
N ARG A 59 17.14 -10.66 -9.77
CA ARG A 59 16.79 -10.52 -8.35
C ARG A 59 15.81 -9.36 -8.17
N PRO A 60 14.80 -9.51 -7.30
CA PRO A 60 13.94 -8.40 -6.93
C PRO A 60 14.79 -7.24 -6.40
N ALA A 61 14.62 -6.06 -6.99
CA ALA A 61 15.14 -4.84 -6.41
C ALA A 61 14.41 -4.56 -5.09
N GLY A 62 15.06 -3.86 -4.16
CA GLY A 62 14.41 -3.39 -2.93
C GLY A 62 13.13 -2.62 -3.26
N VAL A 63 12.06 -2.88 -2.50
CA VAL A 63 10.74 -2.29 -2.70
C VAL A 63 10.42 -1.33 -1.57
N ASP A 64 9.89 -0.16 -1.92
CA ASP A 64 9.41 0.82 -0.94
C ASP A 64 7.97 0.48 -0.52
N PHE A 65 7.78 0.15 0.76
CA PHE A 65 6.48 -0.18 1.36
C PHE A 65 5.86 0.97 2.15
N ARG A 66 6.43 2.17 2.05
CA ARG A 66 5.88 3.33 2.74
C ARG A 66 4.49 3.65 2.24
N ALA A 67 3.66 4.09 3.16
CA ALA A 67 2.31 4.54 2.83
C ALA A 67 2.37 5.85 2.05
N SER A 68 1.48 5.98 1.07
CA SER A 68 1.18 7.27 0.46
C SER A 68 -0.01 7.90 1.15
N CYS A 69 0.13 9.16 1.54
CA CYS A 69 -0.93 9.89 2.21
C CYS A 69 -2.14 10.13 1.28
N PHE A 70 -3.36 10.08 1.81
CA PHE A 70 -4.56 10.35 1.02
C PHE A 70 -4.74 11.83 0.67
N CYS A 71 -4.14 12.74 1.46
CA CYS A 71 -4.09 14.20 1.24
C CYS A 71 -3.35 14.55 -0.06
N HIS A 72 -2.03 14.33 -0.09
CA HIS A 72 -1.14 14.82 -1.16
C HIS A 72 -0.68 13.74 -2.14
N LYS A 73 -0.99 12.46 -1.87
CA LYS A 73 -0.53 11.30 -2.66
C LYS A 73 0.99 11.12 -2.68
N THR A 74 1.68 11.72 -1.71
CA THR A 74 3.12 11.56 -1.48
C THR A 74 3.38 10.45 -0.47
N THR A 75 4.52 9.76 -0.62
CA THR A 75 5.00 8.80 0.36
C THR A 75 5.40 9.51 1.65
N ILE A 76 5.07 8.90 2.79
CA ILE A 76 5.34 9.43 4.13
C ILE A 76 6.00 8.35 5.00
N ASP A 77 6.90 8.78 5.88
CA ASP A 77 7.53 7.89 6.87
C ASP A 77 6.70 7.79 8.16
N MET A 78 6.03 8.88 8.54
CA MET A 78 5.14 8.98 9.70
C MET A 78 3.83 9.66 9.30
N GLY A 79 2.71 9.21 9.86
CA GLY A 79 1.39 9.78 9.55
C GLY A 79 0.32 9.43 10.56
N TYR A 80 -0.88 9.96 10.33
CA TYR A 80 -2.08 9.77 11.15
C TYR A 80 -3.04 8.80 10.44
N VAL A 81 -3.59 7.84 11.19
CA VAL A 81 -4.50 6.83 10.63
C VAL A 81 -5.92 7.06 11.13
N CYS A 82 -6.89 7.06 10.23
CA CYS A 82 -8.30 7.06 10.63
C CYS A 82 -8.69 5.70 11.20
N SER A 83 -9.15 5.67 12.46
CA SER A 83 -9.58 4.42 13.11
C SER A 83 -10.83 3.79 12.50
N VAL A 84 -11.60 4.54 11.69
CA VAL A 84 -12.85 4.06 11.09
C VAL A 84 -12.61 3.42 9.72
N CYS A 85 -11.87 4.09 8.83
CA CYS A 85 -11.68 3.65 7.44
C CYS A 85 -10.23 3.30 7.07
N LEU A 86 -9.29 3.41 8.03
CA LEU A 86 -7.86 3.14 7.86
C LEU A 86 -7.14 4.03 6.84
N SER A 87 -7.77 5.11 6.36
CA SER A 87 -7.09 6.10 5.52
C SER A 87 -5.96 6.79 6.29
N ILE A 88 -4.85 7.01 5.59
CA ILE A 88 -3.59 7.52 6.14
C ILE A 88 -3.40 8.98 5.70
N PHE A 89 -3.03 9.86 6.63
CA PHE A 89 -2.84 11.29 6.42
C PHE A 89 -1.43 11.75 6.82
N CYS A 90 -0.92 12.71 6.06
CA CYS A 90 0.38 13.34 6.24
C CYS A 90 0.42 14.29 7.46
N GLU A 91 -0.72 14.85 7.82
CA GLU A 91 -0.87 15.85 8.88
C GLU A 91 -2.13 15.54 9.70
N HIS A 92 -2.21 16.13 10.90
CA HIS A 92 -3.40 16.02 11.73
C HIS A 92 -4.54 16.83 11.11
N HIS A 93 -5.73 16.24 11.06
CA HIS A 93 -6.96 16.90 10.65
C HIS A 93 -8.01 16.72 11.75
N ASP A 94 -9.05 17.57 11.77
CA ASP A 94 -10.18 17.41 12.70
C ASP A 94 -11.25 16.46 12.16
N LYS A 95 -11.25 16.20 10.84
CA LYS A 95 -12.22 15.34 10.16
C LYS A 95 -11.53 14.54 9.06
N CYS A 96 -11.89 13.26 8.94
CA CYS A 96 -11.44 12.39 7.88
C CYS A 96 -12.03 12.84 6.54
N SER A 97 -11.20 13.19 5.56
CA SER A 97 -11.66 13.56 4.21
C SER A 97 -12.20 12.39 3.39
N THR A 98 -11.94 11.13 3.81
CA THR A 98 -12.39 9.93 3.10
C THR A 98 -13.77 9.45 3.56
N CYS A 99 -14.00 9.32 4.87
CA CYS A 99 -15.26 8.81 5.43
C CYS A 99 -16.07 9.85 6.23
N GLY A 100 -15.50 11.03 6.48
CA GLY A 100 -16.20 12.11 7.19
C GLY A 100 -16.21 12.02 8.72
N SER A 101 -15.60 11.00 9.34
CA SER A 101 -15.51 10.88 10.80
C SER A 101 -14.71 12.04 11.42
N VAL A 102 -15.18 12.59 12.55
CA VAL A 102 -14.49 13.63 13.31
C VAL A 102 -13.47 12.98 14.26
N PHE A 103 -12.23 13.44 14.22
CA PHE A 103 -11.16 12.95 15.06
C PHE A 103 -11.24 13.57 16.46
N GLY A 104 -10.88 12.83 17.51
CA GLY A 104 -10.77 13.39 18.87
C GLY A 104 -12.03 13.41 19.74
N LYS A 105 -13.21 12.98 19.26
CA LYS A 105 -14.33 12.66 20.18
C LYS A 105 -14.08 11.31 20.82
N ALA A 106 -13.31 11.30 21.92
CA ALA A 106 -13.50 10.26 22.93
C ALA A 106 -14.99 10.27 23.31
N GLN A 107 -15.64 9.10 23.35
CA GLN A 107 -17.02 9.00 23.82
C GLN A 107 -17.11 9.52 25.26
N SER A 108 -17.38 10.81 25.43
CA SER A 108 -17.59 11.45 26.72
C SER A 108 -19.08 11.58 27.04
N ASP A 109 -19.88 10.54 26.74
CA ASP A 109 -21.33 10.54 27.00
C ASP A 109 -21.82 9.20 27.61
N ALA A 110 -21.05 8.61 28.54
CA ALA A 110 -21.46 7.40 29.25
C ALA A 110 -21.28 7.45 30.79
N ALA A 111 -21.17 8.65 31.38
CA ALA A 111 -21.02 8.78 32.84
C ALA A 111 -21.62 10.09 33.40
N SER A 112 -22.91 10.35 33.19
CA SER A 112 -23.58 11.46 33.88
C SER A 112 -25.12 11.32 33.99
N ASP A 113 -25.66 10.12 34.19
CA ASP A 113 -27.12 10.01 34.49
C ASP A 113 -27.49 8.93 35.51
N ARG A 114 -26.72 8.86 36.60
CA ARG A 114 -27.05 8.02 37.77
C ARG A 114 -26.78 8.72 39.10
N LYS A 115 -27.29 9.95 39.29
CA LYS A 115 -27.45 10.51 40.66
C LYS A 115 -28.39 11.71 40.72
N ARG A 116 -29.70 11.48 40.81
CA ARG A 116 -30.66 12.21 41.68
C ARG A 116 -32.09 11.69 41.50
N LYS A 117 -32.46 10.67 42.28
CA LYS A 117 -33.81 10.52 42.83
C LYS A 117 -33.68 10.10 44.29
N VAL A 118 -33.47 11.10 45.14
CA VAL A 118 -33.97 11.13 46.51
C VAL A 118 -34.56 12.52 46.67
N SER A 119 -35.89 12.58 46.70
CA SER A 119 -36.66 13.71 47.20
C SER A 119 -37.54 13.15 48.30
N GLU A 120 -37.15 13.39 49.54
CA GLU A 120 -38.03 13.31 50.71
C GLU A 120 -39.08 14.41 50.62
N SER A 121 -40.36 14.03 50.79
CA SER A 121 -41.39 14.66 51.63
C SER A 121 -42.67 13.85 51.51
#